data_AF-A0A9E5UQR5-F1
#
_entry.id   AF-A0A9E5UQR5-F1
#
_cell.length_a   1.000
_cell.length_b   1.000
_cell.length_c   1.000
_cell.angle_alpha   90.00
_cell.angle_beta   90.00
_cell.angle_gamma   90.00
#
_symmetry.space_group_name_H-M   'P 1'
#
loop_
_entity.id
_entity.type
_entity.pdbx_description
1 polymer ?
#
loop_
_entity_poly.entity_id
_entity_poly.type
_entity_poly.pdbx_seq_one_letter_code
_entity_poly.pdbx_strand_id
1 'polypeptide(L)'
;MLSYIIWDVRPEIFAGYSVRWYGLLFALGFLIGQYIVAWMFRTERKPEKDLEKLMIYMVVATILGARLGHCLFYQPGYYLSKPIEILKIWEGGLASHGAAIGILLALYLYARNRPGQSFLWVVDRIVVVVPWGGLLSEWAT
;
A
#
# COMPACT_ATOMS: atom_id res chain seq x y z
N MET A 1 31.95 13.45 25.09
CA MET A 1 31.23 12.28 24.54
C MET A 1 29.74 12.58 24.58
N LEU A 2 29.02 12.46 23.46
CA LEU A 2 27.56 12.41 23.45
C LEU A 2 27.13 11.04 24.01
N SER A 3 26.46 11.01 25.16
CA SER A 3 26.00 9.78 25.81
C SER A 3 24.68 9.25 25.22
N TYR A 4 23.88 10.12 24.61
CA TYR A 4 22.69 9.76 23.83
C TYR A 4 22.27 10.90 22.89
N ILE A 5 21.40 10.60 21.94
CA ILE A 5 20.73 11.56 21.06
C ILE A 5 19.23 11.53 21.39
N ILE A 6 18.62 12.69 21.57
CA ILE A 6 17.17 12.82 21.72
C ILE A 6 16.57 12.91 20.31
N TRP A 7 15.74 11.93 19.96
CA TRP A 7 14.99 11.92 18.70
C TRP A 7 13.58 12.47 18.93
N ASP A 8 13.40 13.78 18.71
CA ASP A 8 12.12 14.49 18.89
C ASP A 8 11.65 15.11 17.57
N VAL A 9 11.57 14.28 16.53
CA VAL A 9 11.03 14.70 15.24
C VAL A 9 9.51 14.74 15.34
N ARG A 10 8.92 15.91 15.05
CA ARG A 10 7.46 16.07 15.02
C ARG A 10 6.87 15.20 13.90
N PRO A 11 5.85 14.37 14.18
CA PRO A 11 5.25 13.50 13.18
C PRO A 11 4.38 14.27 12.17
N GLU A 12 3.89 15.46 12.54
CA GLU A 12 3.06 16.33 11.70
C GLU A 12 3.92 17.24 10.83
N ILE A 13 3.53 17.36 9.55
CA ILE A 13 4.22 18.22 8.58
C ILE A 13 3.84 19.69 8.79
N PHE A 14 2.55 19.95 9.02
CA PHE A 14 2.02 21.29 9.26
C PHE A 14 1.36 21.34 10.63
N ALA A 15 1.75 22.33 11.44
CA ALA A 15 1.17 22.50 12.78
C ALA A 15 -0.35 22.74 12.67
N GLY A 16 -1.13 21.90 13.34
CA GLY A 16 -2.60 21.99 13.36
C GLY A 16 -3.32 21.23 12.24
N TYR A 17 -2.60 20.53 11.36
CA TYR A 17 -3.18 19.66 10.35
C TYR A 17 -2.79 18.20 10.59
N SER A 18 -3.71 17.27 10.34
CA SER A 18 -3.49 15.82 10.54
C SER A 18 -2.58 15.15 9.50
N VAL A 19 -1.83 15.92 8.70
CA VAL A 19 -0.95 15.38 7.66
C VAL A 19 0.38 14.99 8.28
N ARG A 20 0.68 13.69 8.26
CA ARG A 20 1.85 13.09 8.89
C ARG A 20 2.92 12.69 7.87
N TRP A 21 4.19 12.72 8.28
CA TRP A 21 5.33 12.24 7.48
C TRP A 21 5.12 10.82 6.96
N TYR A 22 4.54 9.96 7.80
CA TYR A 22 4.20 8.58 7.45
C TYR A 22 3.34 8.48 6.19
N GLY A 23 2.24 9.23 6.12
CA GLY A 23 1.35 9.19 4.96
C GLY A 23 2.02 9.70 3.69
N LEU A 24 2.85 10.74 3.81
CA LEU A 24 3.58 11.31 2.69
C LEU A 24 4.62 10.31 2.14
N LEU A 25 5.43 9.72 3.02
CA LEU A 25 6.47 8.77 2.63
C LEU A 25 5.89 7.44 2.12
N PHE A 26 4.76 7.01 2.69
CA PHE A 26 3.99 5.89 2.17
C PHE A 26 3.50 6.14 0.74
N ALA A 27 2.92 7.32 0.46
CA ALA A 27 2.50 7.70 -0.89
C ALA A 27 3.70 7.78 -1.85
N LEU A 28 4.84 8.31 -1.39
CA LEU A 28 6.07 8.37 -2.17
C LEU A 28 6.56 6.96 -2.57
N GLY A 29 6.40 5.95 -1.71
CA GLY A 29 6.69 4.55 -2.02
C GLY A 29 5.91 4.02 -3.23
N PHE A 30 4.63 4.39 -3.35
CA PHE A 30 3.84 4.04 -4.54
C PHE A 30 4.33 4.73 -5.80
N LEU A 31 4.74 6.00 -5.71
CA LEU A 31 5.26 6.76 -6.87
C LEU A 31 6.59 6.18 -7.38
N ILE A 32 7.52 5.88 -6.46
CA ILE A 32 8.78 5.20 -6.80
C ILE A 32 8.51 3.82 -7.38
N GLY A 33 7.60 3.05 -6.77
CA GLY A 33 7.20 1.75 -7.27
C GLY A 33 6.62 1.80 -8.68
N GLN A 34 5.74 2.77 -8.95
CA GLN A 34 5.17 2.98 -10.28
C GLN A 34 6.26 3.31 -11.30
N TYR A 35 7.23 4.17 -10.95
CA TYR A 35 8.35 4.50 -11.83
C TYR A 35 9.17 3.26 -12.21
N ILE A 36 9.50 2.41 -11.23
CA ILE A 36 10.28 1.17 -11.44
C ILE A 36 9.48 0.17 -12.31
N VAL A 37 8.20 -0.05 -11.99
CA VAL A 37 7.35 -0.97 -12.76
C VAL A 37 7.13 -0.45 -14.18
N ALA A 38 7.01 0.86 -14.38
CA ALA A 38 6.93 1.46 -15.71
C ALA A 38 8.18 1.17 -16.55
N TRP A 39 9.36 1.29 -15.94
CA TRP A 39 10.62 0.91 -16.58
C TRP A 39 10.66 -0.57 -16.97
N MET A 40 10.18 -1.48 -16.12
CA MET A 40 10.07 -2.92 -16.44
C MET A 40 9.10 -3.18 -17.60
N PHE A 41 7.92 -2.55 -17.57
CA PHE A 41 6.91 -2.70 -18.63
C PHE A 41 7.45 -2.25 -19.99
N ARG A 42 8.16 -1.12 -20.04
CA ARG A 42 8.82 -0.63 -21.27
C ARG A 42 9.86 -1.61 -21.78
N THR A 43 10.72 -2.10 -20.89
CA THR A 43 11.80 -3.04 -21.22
C THR A 43 11.23 -4.35 -21.79
N GLU A 44 10.10 -4.81 -21.26
CA GLU A 44 9.44 -6.06 -21.66
C GLU A 44 8.37 -5.87 -22.75
N ARG A 45 8.29 -4.68 -23.35
CA ARG A 45 7.35 -4.33 -24.42
C ARG A 45 5.89 -4.59 -24.04
N LYS A 46 5.55 -4.33 -22.76
CA LYS A 46 4.18 -4.38 -22.25
C LYS A 46 3.48 -3.03 -22.45
N PRO A 47 2.14 -3.04 -22.62
CA PRO A 47 1.39 -1.83 -22.86
C PRO A 47 1.38 -0.90 -21.63
N GLU A 48 1.89 0.33 -21.77
CA GLU A 48 1.95 1.31 -20.66
C GLU A 48 0.56 1.69 -20.11
N LYS A 49 -0.49 1.62 -20.93
CA LYS A 49 -1.89 1.83 -20.50
C LYS A 49 -2.35 0.90 -19.36
N ASP A 50 -1.65 -0.20 -19.15
CA ASP A 50 -1.98 -1.16 -18.10
C ASP A 50 -1.35 -0.77 -16.75
N LEU A 51 -0.31 0.09 -16.74
CA LEU A 51 0.35 0.56 -15.52
C LEU A 51 -0.59 1.35 -14.62
N GLU A 52 -1.39 2.25 -15.19
CA GLU A 52 -2.37 3.04 -14.44
C GLU A 52 -3.40 2.13 -13.75
N LYS A 53 -3.89 1.10 -14.48
CA LYS A 53 -4.81 0.12 -13.92
C LYS A 53 -4.16 -0.70 -12.82
N LEU A 54 -2.93 -1.15 -13.01
CA LEU A 54 -2.19 -1.90 -12.00
C LEU A 54 -1.98 -1.07 -10.74
N MET A 55 -1.60 0.21 -10.87
CA MET A 55 -1.45 1.13 -9.75
C MET A 55 -2.75 1.32 -8.98
N ILE A 56 -3.88 1.53 -9.67
CA ILE A 56 -5.19 1.67 -9.04
C ILE A 56 -5.54 0.41 -8.26
N TYR A 57 -5.36 -0.78 -8.85
CA TYR A 57 -5.59 -2.05 -8.17
C TYR A 57 -4.74 -2.15 -6.91
N MET A 58 -3.46 -1.82 -6.99
CA MET A 58 -2.54 -1.87 -5.85
C MET A 58 -2.95 -0.92 -4.71
N VAL A 59 -3.21 0.36 -5.01
CA VAL A 59 -3.58 1.36 -3.99
C VAL A 59 -4.91 0.99 -3.32
N VAL A 60 -5.94 0.67 -4.12
CA VAL A 60 -7.27 0.32 -3.61
C VAL A 60 -7.19 -0.95 -2.76
N ALA A 61 -6.49 -1.98 -3.25
CA ALA A 61 -6.33 -3.23 -2.51
C ALA A 61 -5.55 -3.07 -1.22
N THR A 62 -4.53 -2.21 -1.21
CA THR A 62 -3.76 -1.92 0.00
C THR A 62 -4.64 -1.28 1.07
N ILE A 63 -5.40 -0.24 0.72
CA ILE A 63 -6.26 0.49 1.66
C ILE A 63 -7.42 -0.39 2.14
N LEU A 64 -8.18 -0.98 1.20
CA LEU A 64 -9.33 -1.80 1.52
C LEU A 64 -8.93 -3.09 2.22
N GLY A 65 -7.87 -3.76 1.75
CA GLY A 65 -7.35 -4.96 2.38
C GLY A 65 -6.86 -4.70 3.79
N ALA A 66 -6.14 -3.60 4.02
CA ALA A 66 -5.68 -3.22 5.35
C ALA A 66 -6.85 -2.99 6.31
N ARG A 67 -7.88 -2.26 5.86
CA ARG A 67 -9.05 -1.95 6.67
C ARG A 67 -9.90 -3.19 6.94
N LEU A 68 -10.19 -4.00 5.92
CA LEU A 68 -10.94 -5.24 6.07
C LEU A 68 -10.21 -6.24 6.95
N GLY A 69 -8.90 -6.39 6.78
CA GLY A 69 -8.10 -7.24 7.65
C GLY A 69 -8.12 -6.77 9.10
N HIS A 70 -8.07 -5.46 9.36
CA HIS A 70 -8.22 -4.96 10.71
C HIS A 70 -9.59 -5.32 11.30
N CYS A 71 -10.65 -5.06 10.54
CA CYS A 71 -12.02 -5.31 10.98
C CYS A 71 -12.27 -6.80 11.26
N LEU A 72 -11.78 -7.69 10.40
CA LEU A 72 -12.02 -9.13 10.49
C LEU A 72 -11.10 -9.84 11.50
N PHE A 73 -9.83 -9.44 11.60
CA PHE A 73 -8.87 -10.13 12.46
C PHE A 73 -8.88 -9.62 13.91
N TYR A 74 -9.16 -8.34 14.13
CA TYR A 74 -9.05 -7.76 15.47
C TYR A 74 -10.41 -7.53 16.15
N GLN A 75 -11.43 -7.10 15.40
CA GLN A 75 -12.73 -6.74 15.99
C GLN A 75 -13.95 -7.22 15.17
N PRO A 76 -14.01 -8.50 14.77
CA PRO A 76 -15.04 -8.98 13.86
C PRO A 76 -16.46 -8.77 14.41
N GLY A 77 -16.69 -9.02 15.70
CA GLY A 77 -18.02 -8.85 16.32
C GLY A 77 -18.55 -7.42 16.27
N TYR A 78 -17.68 -6.42 16.46
CA TYR A 78 -18.05 -5.01 16.39
C TYR A 78 -18.44 -4.61 14.96
N TYR A 79 -17.57 -4.90 13.99
CA TYR A 79 -17.77 -4.47 12.61
C TYR A 79 -18.86 -5.25 11.87
N LEU A 80 -19.11 -6.52 12.23
CA LEU A 80 -20.26 -7.27 11.70
C LEU A 80 -21.60 -6.72 12.20
N SER A 81 -21.64 -6.13 13.40
CA SER A 81 -22.82 -5.45 13.92
C SER A 81 -23.05 -4.06 13.31
N LYS A 82 -21.99 -3.44 12.74
CA LYS A 82 -22.01 -2.11 12.14
C LYS A 82 -21.19 -2.05 10.85
N PRO A 83 -21.67 -2.66 9.76
CA PRO A 83 -20.89 -2.82 8.53
C PRO A 83 -20.49 -1.49 7.87
N ILE A 84 -21.26 -0.41 8.10
CA ILE A 84 -20.95 0.91 7.55
C ILE A 84 -19.64 1.48 8.12
N GLU A 85 -19.25 1.09 9.34
CA GLU A 85 -18.03 1.58 9.99
C GLU A 85 -16.76 0.99 9.36
N ILE A 86 -16.87 -0.11 8.60
CA ILE A 86 -15.76 -0.69 7.84
C ILE A 86 -15.23 0.33 6.81
N LEU A 87 -16.12 1.12 6.20
CA LEU A 87 -15.74 2.11 5.17
C LEU A 87 -14.99 3.33 5.74
N LYS A 88 -15.03 3.53 7.06
CA LYS A 88 -14.40 4.67 7.73
C LYS A 88 -12.89 4.48 7.88
N ILE A 89 -12.16 4.54 6.78
CA ILE A 89 -10.70 4.36 6.74
C ILE A 89 -9.92 5.43 7.52
N TRP A 90 -10.53 6.58 7.80
CA TRP A 90 -9.91 7.69 8.54
C TRP A 90 -9.95 7.54 10.06
N GLU A 91 -10.73 6.60 10.61
CA GLU A 91 -10.76 6.31 12.05
C GLU A 91 -9.53 5.49 12.51
N GLY A 92 -8.59 5.20 11.60
CA GLY A 92 -7.41 4.37 11.87
C GLY A 92 -7.70 2.88 11.72
N GLY A 93 -6.91 2.02 12.38
CA GLY A 93 -7.12 0.57 12.34
C GLY A 93 -6.84 -0.04 10.96
N LEU A 94 -5.56 -0.18 10.63
CA LEU A 94 -5.07 -0.78 9.38
C LEU A 94 -4.18 -1.98 9.72
N ALA A 95 -4.45 -3.14 9.12
CA ALA A 95 -3.68 -4.35 9.34
C ALA A 95 -2.80 -4.69 8.11
N SER A 96 -1.48 -4.79 8.30
CA SER A 96 -0.54 -5.12 7.23
C SER A 96 -0.83 -6.47 6.55
N HIS A 97 -1.21 -7.48 7.32
CA HIS A 97 -1.57 -8.81 6.81
C HIS A 97 -2.82 -8.75 5.91
N GLY A 98 -3.80 -7.92 6.27
CA GLY A 98 -4.97 -7.65 5.44
C GLY A 98 -4.61 -6.99 4.12
N ALA A 99 -3.69 -6.02 4.15
CA ALA A 99 -3.17 -5.38 2.96
C ALA A 99 -2.50 -6.40 2.03
N ALA A 100 -1.64 -7.27 2.58
CA ALA A 100 -0.95 -8.30 1.81
C ALA A 100 -1.92 -9.26 1.11
N ILE A 101 -2.92 -9.77 1.83
CA ILE A 101 -3.96 -10.65 1.25
C ILE A 101 -4.76 -9.91 0.18
N GLY A 102 -5.17 -8.66 0.46
CA GLY A 102 -5.89 -7.82 -0.49
C GLY A 102 -5.11 -7.58 -1.77
N ILE A 103 -3.82 -7.25 -1.67
CA ILE A 103 -2.91 -7.06 -2.81
C ILE A 103 -2.81 -8.33 -3.65
N LEU A 104 -2.56 -9.49 -3.04
CA LEU A 104 -2.45 -10.76 -3.76
C LEU A 104 -3.75 -11.09 -4.52
N LEU A 105 -4.90 -10.89 -3.88
CA LEU A 105 -6.20 -11.06 -4.53
C LEU A 105 -6.40 -10.09 -5.69
N ALA A 106 -6.03 -8.82 -5.52
CA ALA A 106 -6.16 -7.81 -6.56
C ALA A 106 -5.24 -8.10 -7.76
N LEU A 107 -4.00 -8.55 -7.52
CA LEU A 107 -3.08 -8.97 -8.57
C LEU A 107 -3.60 -10.18 -9.35
N TYR A 108 -4.22 -11.14 -8.66
CA TYR A 108 -4.89 -12.27 -9.30
C TYR A 108 -6.06 -11.80 -10.18
N LEU A 109 -6.91 -10.92 -9.66
CA LEU A 109 -8.04 -10.34 -10.40
C LEU A 109 -7.61 -9.48 -11.59
N TYR A 110 -6.50 -8.76 -11.46
CA TYR A 110 -5.89 -8.01 -12.54
C TYR A 110 -5.41 -8.96 -13.64
N ALA A 111 -4.56 -9.94 -13.29
CA ALA A 111 -3.92 -10.83 -14.25
C ALA A 111 -4.92 -11.68 -15.05
N ARG A 112 -6.06 -12.06 -14.46
CA ARG A 112 -7.08 -12.90 -15.11
C ARG A 112 -7.58 -12.34 -16.46
N ASN A 113 -7.56 -11.02 -16.60
CA ASN A 113 -8.08 -10.31 -17.77
C ASN A 113 -6.98 -9.68 -18.63
N ARG A 114 -5.70 -10.06 -18.45
CA ARG A 114 -4.55 -9.50 -19.18
C ARG A 114 -3.71 -10.60 -19.83
N PRO A 115 -3.99 -10.93 -21.10
CA PRO A 115 -3.17 -11.87 -21.86
C PRO A 115 -1.70 -11.44 -21.86
N GLY A 116 -0.79 -12.39 -21.62
CA GLY A 116 0.64 -12.12 -21.57
C GLY A 116 1.14 -11.46 -20.28
N GLN A 117 0.30 -11.28 -19.25
CA GLN A 117 0.68 -10.83 -17.91
C GLN A 117 0.13 -11.82 -16.88
N SER A 118 0.74 -13.00 -16.78
CA SER A 118 0.31 -14.02 -15.83
C SER A 118 0.42 -13.52 -14.39
N PHE A 119 -0.36 -14.09 -13.46
CA PHE A 119 -0.34 -13.68 -12.06
C PHE A 119 1.08 -13.67 -11.47
N LEU A 120 1.84 -14.75 -11.66
CA LEU A 120 3.22 -14.84 -11.20
C LEU A 120 4.12 -13.79 -11.84
N TRP A 121 3.95 -13.54 -13.14
CA TRP A 121 4.72 -12.50 -13.83
C TRP A 121 4.46 -11.12 -13.21
N VAL A 122 3.20 -10.78 -12.89
CA VAL A 122 2.88 -9.50 -12.24
C VAL A 122 3.43 -9.45 -10.82
N VAL A 123 3.25 -10.52 -10.03
CA VAL A 123 3.76 -10.61 -8.65
C VAL A 123 5.28 -10.42 -8.62
N ASP A 124 6.02 -11.06 -9.52
CA ASP A 124 7.49 -10.92 -9.61
C ASP A 124 7.93 -9.46 -9.77
N ARG A 125 7.23 -8.65 -10.58
CA ARG A 125 7.54 -7.22 -10.74
C ARG A 125 7.16 -6.41 -9.52
N ILE A 126 6.03 -6.74 -8.88
CA ILE A 126 5.57 -6.03 -7.68
C ILE A 126 6.50 -6.29 -6.49
N VAL A 127 7.00 -7.52 -6.32
CA VAL A 127 7.92 -7.85 -5.21
C VAL A 127 9.19 -6.98 -5.23
N VAL A 128 9.68 -6.58 -6.41
CA VAL A 128 10.84 -5.67 -6.51
C VAL A 128 10.56 -4.29 -5.91
N VAL A 129 9.30 -3.83 -5.91
CA VAL A 129 8.95 -2.50 -5.41
C VAL A 129 8.44 -2.48 -3.97
N VAL A 130 8.07 -3.64 -3.41
CA VAL A 130 7.62 -3.77 -2.01
C VAL A 130 8.62 -3.20 -0.99
N PRO A 131 9.95 -3.44 -1.10
CA PRO A 131 10.93 -2.90 -0.15
C PRO A 131 10.92 -1.37 -0.07
N TRP A 132 10.61 -0.67 -1.16
CA TRP A 132 10.56 0.80 -1.17
C TRP A 132 9.42 1.35 -0.31
N GLY A 133 8.27 0.66 -0.32
CA GLY A 133 7.15 1.01 0.54
C GLY A 133 7.48 0.81 2.03
N GLY A 134 8.10 -0.33 2.36
CA GLY A 134 8.53 -0.64 3.73
C GLY A 134 9.57 0.36 4.23
N LEU A 135 10.67 0.52 3.47
CA LEU A 135 11.76 1.43 3.77
C LEU A 135 11.23 2.83 4.08
N LEU A 136 10.52 3.46 3.14
CA LEU A 136 10.05 4.85 3.32
C LEU A 136 9.08 5.02 4.49
N SER A 137 8.29 4.00 4.80
CA SER A 137 7.32 4.05 5.89
C SER A 137 7.96 3.89 7.27
N GLU A 138 9.06 3.12 7.37
CA GLU A 138 9.82 2.93 8.61
C GLU A 138 10.59 4.18 9.04
N TRP A 139 11.11 4.97 8.10
CA TRP A 139 11.79 6.25 8.41
C TRP A 139 10.83 7.33 8.94
N ALA A 140 9.53 7.07 8.89
CA ALA A 140 8.48 8.05 9.18
C ALA A 140 7.81 7.88 10.55
N THR A 141 8.19 6.84 11.30
CA THR A 141 7.71 6.50 12.65
C THR A 141 8.81 6.70 13.67
#